data_AF-A0A507FPV0-F1
#
_entry.id   AF-A0A507FPV0-F1
#
_cell.length_a   1.000
_cell.length_b   1.000
_cell.length_c   1.000
_cell.angle_alpha   90.00
_cell.angle_beta   90.00
_cell.angle_gamma   90.00
#
_symmetry.space_group_name_H-M   'P 1'
#
loop_
_entity.id
_entity.type
_entity.pdbx_description
1 polymer ?
#
loop_
_entity_poly.entity_id
_entity_poly.type
_entity_poly.pdbx_seq_one_letter_code
_entity_poly.pdbx_strand_id
1 'polypeptide(L)'
;MVQSAATLLPQTIGPLKAWKFNPTDEDQRELHQYSPNQEVTIAELAQIGVLYWNIDVSDEKYEDKVETICAERQYKNRDVINIRRETLPNYDQKIKTFFEEHIHEDEEIRFILEGSGFFDVRNRNDEWIRVAATASDMIILPAGMYHRFTLDTNNHIKAMRLFKEDPQWTPLNRDNPTTDSNKFRLEYLKNVHGATVLPQITGPLLAWRFNETNEDQRELHQFTPNQPVSIPELAKLGVLYWNIDVQNEKFMDTVETICSERKYKNRDVINIRKETLPNYDEKIKTFFEEHIHEDEEIRFILDGSGYFDIRDKNDSWIRVAAKASDMIILPAGMYHRFTLDTSNYIKAMRLFKEDPQWTPLNRADVATQSNTFRVSYVKEFHGVSPLKRNSEEAGDVEPLGKAVKVGDADQVAEAAV
;
A
#
# COMPACT_ATOMS: atom_id res chain seq x y z
N MET A 1 5.78 15.55 46.62
CA MET A 1 4.44 15.18 46.11
C MET A 1 4.19 15.98 44.85
N VAL A 2 4.46 15.40 43.69
CA VAL A 2 4.07 16.01 42.41
C VAL A 2 2.83 15.24 41.97
N GLN A 3 1.67 15.89 42.06
CA GLN A 3 0.43 15.36 41.55
C GLN A 3 0.55 15.28 40.02
N SER A 4 0.53 14.06 39.50
CA SER A 4 0.23 13.79 38.10
C SER A 4 -1.17 14.33 37.83
N ALA A 5 -1.26 15.32 36.95
CA ALA A 5 -2.52 15.77 36.40
C ALA A 5 -2.94 14.76 35.33
N ALA A 6 -3.66 13.72 35.76
CA ALA A 6 -4.45 12.89 34.84
C ALA A 6 -5.49 13.81 34.19
N THR A 7 -5.20 14.23 32.95
CA THR A 7 -6.14 15.02 32.16
C THR A 7 -7.24 14.06 31.73
N LEU A 8 -8.31 13.98 32.52
CA LEU A 8 -9.57 13.36 32.14
C LEU A 8 -9.97 13.93 30.78
N LEU A 9 -10.11 13.07 29.76
CA LEU A 9 -10.77 13.48 28.55
C LEU A 9 -12.19 13.92 28.95
N PRO A 10 -12.63 15.15 28.66
CA PRO A 10 -14.00 15.56 28.92
C PRO A 10 -14.94 14.58 28.20
N GLN A 11 -16.10 14.30 28.80
CA GLN A 11 -17.20 13.54 28.20
C GLN A 11 -17.79 14.33 27.02
N THR A 12 -16.98 14.54 25.99
CA THR A 12 -17.38 15.23 24.77
C THR A 12 -18.10 14.23 23.91
N ILE A 13 -19.40 14.46 23.74
CA ILE A 13 -20.11 14.06 22.53
C ILE A 13 -19.31 14.68 21.38
N GLY A 14 -18.51 13.88 20.69
CA GLY A 14 -17.50 14.31 19.74
C GLY A 14 -16.96 13.11 18.97
N PRO A 15 -16.24 13.33 17.85
CA PRO A 15 -15.76 12.23 17.03
C PRO A 15 -14.76 11.35 17.81
N LEU A 16 -14.81 10.05 17.55
CA LEU A 16 -13.87 9.03 18.02
C LEU A 16 -12.44 9.56 18.02
N LYS A 17 -11.74 9.45 19.16
CA LYS A 17 -10.34 9.86 19.29
C LYS A 17 -9.43 8.65 19.17
N ALA A 18 -8.41 8.75 18.32
CA ALA A 18 -7.37 7.73 18.22
C ALA A 18 -5.99 8.37 18.06
N TRP A 19 -4.95 7.65 18.48
CA TRP A 19 -3.56 8.09 18.40
C TRP A 19 -2.59 6.91 18.37
N LYS A 20 -1.36 7.13 17.88
CA LYS A 20 -0.29 6.14 18.01
C LYS A 20 0.03 5.90 19.48
N PHE A 21 0.01 4.64 19.90
CA PHE A 21 0.27 4.25 21.28
C PHE A 21 1.77 4.36 21.59
N ASN A 22 2.10 5.11 22.62
CA ASN A 22 3.45 5.27 23.13
C ASN A 22 3.75 4.16 24.17
N PRO A 23 4.64 3.20 23.87
CA PRO A 23 4.94 2.10 24.77
C PRO A 23 5.80 2.60 25.94
N THR A 24 5.15 2.92 27.06
CA THR A 24 5.75 3.30 28.33
C THR A 24 5.44 2.25 29.39
N ASP A 25 6.15 2.30 30.52
CA ASP A 25 5.90 1.43 31.68
C ASP A 25 4.70 1.90 32.54
N GLU A 26 3.90 2.86 32.04
CA GLU A 26 2.69 3.33 32.72
C GLU A 26 1.61 2.24 32.75
N ASP A 27 0.61 2.43 33.62
CA ASP A 27 -0.55 1.54 33.67
C ASP A 27 -1.25 1.53 32.32
N GLN A 28 -1.54 0.34 31.77
CA GLN A 28 -2.16 0.16 30.45
C GLN A 28 -3.45 0.98 30.23
N ARG A 29 -4.13 1.37 31.32
CA ARG A 29 -5.36 2.16 31.33
C ARG A 29 -5.12 3.67 31.19
N GLU A 30 -3.88 4.12 31.19
CA GLU A 30 -3.50 5.52 30.94
C GLU A 30 -3.61 5.86 29.46
N LEU A 31 -3.37 7.12 29.06
CA LEU A 31 -3.54 7.52 27.67
C LEU A 31 -2.45 6.97 26.73
N HIS A 32 -1.21 6.81 27.20
CA HIS A 32 -0.07 6.38 26.37
C HIS A 32 0.08 7.20 25.08
N GLN A 33 0.10 8.53 25.21
CA GLN A 33 0.33 9.45 24.10
C GLN A 33 1.81 9.80 23.95
N TYR A 34 2.24 10.05 22.71
CA TYR A 34 3.51 10.74 22.46
C TYR A 34 3.41 12.22 22.85
N SER A 35 4.56 12.87 23.07
CA SER A 35 4.65 14.32 23.22
C SER A 35 5.56 14.89 22.13
N PRO A 36 5.03 15.56 21.09
CA PRO A 36 3.60 15.87 20.88
C PRO A 36 2.76 14.65 20.51
N ASN A 37 1.44 14.74 20.72
CA ASN A 37 0.50 13.67 20.40
C ASN A 37 0.53 13.35 18.89
N GLN A 38 0.45 12.07 18.54
CA GLN A 38 0.41 11.58 17.17
C GLN A 38 -0.99 11.04 16.89
N GLU A 39 -1.90 11.94 16.53
CA GLU A 39 -3.31 11.61 16.27
C GLU A 39 -3.46 10.69 15.06
N VAL A 40 -4.48 9.83 15.13
CA VAL A 40 -4.92 8.97 14.03
C VAL A 40 -6.38 9.31 13.74
N THR A 41 -6.67 9.60 12.49
CA THR A 41 -8.01 9.97 12.02
C THR A 41 -8.89 8.75 11.80
N ILE A 42 -10.21 8.95 11.81
CA ILE A 42 -11.19 7.91 11.44
C ILE A 42 -10.92 7.39 10.01
N ALA A 43 -10.46 8.25 9.10
CA ALA A 43 -10.10 7.84 7.74
C ALA A 43 -8.91 6.87 7.73
N GLU A 44 -7.90 7.06 8.59
CA GLU A 44 -6.77 6.14 8.74
C GLU A 44 -7.18 4.82 9.40
N LEU A 45 -8.11 4.86 10.37
CA LEU A 45 -8.71 3.66 10.95
C LEU A 45 -9.50 2.85 9.90
N ALA A 46 -10.26 3.53 9.03
CA ALA A 46 -10.97 2.89 7.93
C ALA A 46 -10.02 2.22 6.92
N GLN A 47 -8.81 2.76 6.71
CA GLN A 47 -7.79 2.13 5.86
C GLN A 47 -7.27 0.80 6.42
N ILE A 48 -7.43 0.56 7.72
CA ILE A 48 -7.17 -0.73 8.35
C ILE A 48 -8.43 -1.58 8.59
N GLY A 49 -9.56 -1.17 8.01
CA GLY A 49 -10.83 -1.90 8.08
C GLY A 49 -11.65 -1.67 9.35
N VAL A 50 -11.21 -0.79 10.26
CA VAL A 50 -12.03 -0.38 11.42
C VAL A 50 -13.16 0.52 10.93
N LEU A 51 -14.40 0.16 11.23
CA LEU A 51 -15.58 0.98 10.91
C LEU A 51 -16.12 1.64 12.18
N TYR A 52 -16.71 2.82 11.99
CA TYR A 52 -17.19 3.67 13.09
C TYR A 52 -18.50 4.36 12.75
N TRP A 53 -19.40 4.39 13.73
CA TRP A 53 -20.59 5.25 13.75
C TRP A 53 -20.71 5.95 15.10
N ASN A 54 -21.16 7.20 15.08
CA ASN A 54 -21.60 7.90 16.27
C ASN A 54 -23.13 7.84 16.35
N ILE A 55 -23.66 7.18 17.37
CA ILE A 55 -25.09 6.98 17.58
C ILE A 55 -25.42 7.44 18.99
N ASP A 56 -25.96 8.65 19.12
CA ASP A 56 -26.32 9.23 20.40
C ASP A 56 -27.28 8.32 21.19
N VAL A 57 -26.78 7.73 22.28
CA VAL A 57 -27.56 6.81 23.15
C VAL A 57 -28.66 7.51 23.93
N SER A 58 -28.65 8.84 23.99
CA SER A 58 -29.72 9.62 24.62
C SER A 58 -30.92 9.85 23.69
N ASP A 59 -30.75 9.61 22.39
CA ASP A 59 -31.84 9.63 21.41
C ASP A 59 -32.76 8.42 21.66
N GLU A 60 -34.04 8.64 21.91
CA GLU A 60 -35.04 7.58 22.10
C GLU A 60 -35.12 6.60 20.91
N LYS A 61 -34.60 6.98 19.74
CA LYS A 61 -34.55 6.17 18.52
C LYS A 61 -33.15 5.69 18.16
N TYR A 62 -32.19 5.68 19.09
CA TYR A 62 -30.85 5.15 18.82
C TYR A 62 -30.91 3.69 18.35
N GLU A 63 -31.86 2.91 18.87
CA GLU A 63 -32.07 1.51 18.49
C GLU A 63 -32.42 1.38 17.01
N ASP A 64 -33.26 2.25 16.44
CA ASP A 64 -33.60 2.23 15.00
C ASP A 64 -32.35 2.43 14.11
N LYS A 65 -31.39 3.26 14.56
CA LYS A 65 -30.11 3.47 13.86
C LYS A 65 -29.23 2.23 13.96
N VAL A 66 -29.18 1.60 15.13
CA VAL A 66 -28.48 0.33 15.33
C VAL A 66 -29.10 -0.77 14.45
N GLU A 67 -30.44 -0.86 14.37
CA GLU A 67 -31.15 -1.81 13.51
C GLU A 67 -30.81 -1.61 12.03
N THR A 68 -30.68 -0.36 11.58
CA THR A 68 -30.29 -0.07 10.19
C THR A 68 -28.93 -0.68 9.85
N ILE A 69 -27.94 -0.53 10.74
CA ILE A 69 -26.61 -1.09 10.58
C ILE A 69 -26.65 -2.62 10.68
N CYS A 70 -27.44 -3.17 11.62
CA CYS A 70 -27.63 -4.61 11.77
C CYS A 70 -28.23 -5.23 10.51
N ALA A 71 -29.22 -4.58 9.89
CA ALA A 71 -29.83 -5.05 8.65
C ALA A 71 -28.83 -5.00 7.48
N GLU A 72 -28.09 -3.89 7.33
CA GLU A 72 -27.07 -3.73 6.28
C GLU A 72 -25.96 -4.79 6.38
N ARG A 73 -25.48 -5.04 7.60
CA ARG A 73 -24.34 -5.93 7.86
C ARG A 73 -24.72 -7.34 8.28
N GLN A 74 -26.03 -7.62 8.33
CA GLN A 74 -26.63 -8.92 8.64
C GLN A 74 -26.32 -9.41 10.06
N TYR A 75 -26.32 -8.51 11.06
CA TYR A 75 -26.18 -8.89 12.47
C TYR A 75 -27.50 -9.43 13.01
N LYS A 76 -27.49 -10.68 13.46
CA LYS A 76 -28.69 -11.42 13.87
C LYS A 76 -28.85 -11.50 15.38
N ASN A 77 -27.73 -11.48 16.10
CA ASN A 77 -27.67 -11.70 17.53
C ASN A 77 -27.10 -10.49 18.26
N ARG A 78 -27.54 -10.28 19.50
CA ARG A 78 -27.01 -9.23 20.36
C ARG A 78 -27.12 -9.61 21.83
N ASP A 79 -26.25 -9.03 22.65
CA ASP A 79 -26.43 -8.96 24.10
C ASP A 79 -25.80 -7.68 24.67
N VAL A 80 -25.88 -7.51 25.99
CA VAL A 80 -25.25 -6.39 26.70
C VAL A 80 -24.30 -6.93 27.75
N ILE A 81 -23.06 -6.45 27.72
CA ILE A 81 -22.06 -6.73 28.75
C ILE A 81 -21.81 -5.48 29.60
N ASN A 82 -21.72 -5.66 30.91
CA ASN A 82 -21.30 -4.64 31.85
C ASN A 82 -19.97 -5.03 32.50
N ILE A 83 -18.91 -4.36 32.09
CA ILE A 83 -17.54 -4.59 32.56
C ILE A 83 -17.25 -3.57 33.66
N ARG A 84 -17.44 -4.00 34.89
CA ARG A 84 -16.97 -3.36 36.13
C ARG A 84 -16.67 -4.44 37.16
N ARG A 85 -15.77 -4.13 38.09
CA ARG A 85 -15.25 -5.10 39.06
C ARG A 85 -16.36 -5.79 39.86
N GLU A 86 -17.41 -5.07 40.21
CA GLU A 86 -18.47 -5.59 41.08
C GLU A 86 -19.47 -6.51 40.36
N THR A 87 -19.63 -6.38 39.03
CA THR A 87 -20.71 -7.06 38.30
C THR A 87 -20.23 -8.11 37.32
N LEU A 88 -18.97 -8.05 36.87
CA LEU A 88 -18.45 -9.00 35.90
C LEU A 88 -17.88 -10.25 36.60
N PRO A 89 -18.45 -11.45 36.38
CA PRO A 89 -17.89 -12.68 36.93
C PRO A 89 -16.48 -12.94 36.40
N ASN A 90 -15.57 -13.36 37.28
CA ASN A 90 -14.15 -13.59 36.96
C ASN A 90 -13.45 -12.34 36.37
N TYR A 91 -13.80 -11.15 36.86
CA TYR A 91 -13.31 -9.86 36.37
C TYR A 91 -11.80 -9.85 36.10
N ASP A 92 -10.97 -10.16 37.09
CA ASP A 92 -9.51 -10.05 36.95
C ASP A 92 -8.94 -10.98 35.87
N GLN A 93 -9.54 -12.15 35.66
CA GLN A 93 -9.15 -13.06 34.59
C GLN A 93 -9.61 -12.55 33.23
N LYS A 94 -10.85 -12.06 33.14
CA LYS A 94 -11.41 -11.55 31.88
C LYS A 94 -10.67 -10.32 31.38
N ILE A 95 -10.35 -9.35 32.25
CA ILE A 95 -9.61 -8.14 31.85
C ILE A 95 -8.22 -8.51 31.29
N LYS A 96 -7.54 -9.51 31.88
CA LYS A 96 -6.27 -10.01 31.33
C LYS A 96 -6.45 -10.61 29.94
N THR A 97 -7.44 -11.48 29.75
CA THR A 97 -7.73 -12.07 28.44
C THR A 97 -8.10 -11.02 27.39
N PHE A 98 -8.85 -9.99 27.77
CA PHE A 98 -9.20 -8.91 26.83
C PHE A 98 -7.97 -8.09 26.41
N PHE A 99 -7.00 -7.91 27.29
CA PHE A 99 -5.81 -7.11 27.01
C PHE A 99 -4.67 -7.89 26.34
N GLU A 100 -4.71 -9.22 26.38
CA GLU A 100 -3.82 -10.06 25.60
C GLU A 100 -4.06 -9.79 24.10
N GLU A 101 -3.00 -9.69 23.29
CA GLU A 101 -3.15 -9.39 21.86
C GLU A 101 -3.69 -10.62 21.12
N HIS A 102 -4.82 -10.45 20.42
CA HIS A 102 -5.52 -11.55 19.77
C HIS A 102 -6.24 -11.13 18.48
N ILE A 103 -6.74 -12.11 17.75
CA ILE A 103 -7.70 -11.95 16.66
C ILE A 103 -9.00 -12.71 16.97
N HIS A 104 -10.04 -12.37 16.22
CA HIS A 104 -11.25 -13.16 16.08
C HIS A 104 -11.48 -13.58 14.63
N GLU A 105 -12.20 -14.68 14.44
CA GLU A 105 -12.61 -15.20 13.13
C GLU A 105 -13.85 -14.48 12.57
N ASP A 106 -14.54 -13.71 13.40
CA ASP A 106 -15.67 -12.85 13.04
C ASP A 106 -15.35 -11.39 13.38
N GLU A 107 -16.19 -10.46 12.91
CA GLU A 107 -16.12 -9.05 13.31
C GLU A 107 -16.33 -8.90 14.83
N GLU A 108 -15.51 -8.08 15.47
CA GLU A 108 -15.72 -7.64 16.85
C GLU A 108 -16.50 -6.31 16.85
N ILE A 109 -17.80 -6.39 17.14
CA ILE A 109 -18.70 -5.24 17.10
C ILE A 109 -19.06 -4.81 18.52
N ARG A 110 -18.86 -3.53 18.83
CA ARG A 110 -19.14 -2.95 20.15
C ARG A 110 -19.82 -1.60 20.00
N PHE A 111 -21.03 -1.48 20.53
CA PHE A 111 -21.73 -0.21 20.68
C PHE A 111 -21.77 0.19 22.16
N ILE A 112 -21.13 1.29 22.51
CA ILE A 112 -20.93 1.69 23.90
C ILE A 112 -22.16 2.45 24.40
N LEU A 113 -22.79 1.89 25.43
CA LEU A 113 -23.99 2.45 26.06
C LEU A 113 -23.62 3.39 27.20
N GLU A 114 -22.63 3.02 28.01
CA GLU A 114 -22.16 3.80 29.17
C GLU A 114 -20.66 3.56 29.40
N GLY A 115 -19.99 4.52 30.03
CA GLY A 115 -18.57 4.40 30.39
C GLY A 115 -17.63 4.53 29.19
N SER A 116 -16.42 3.96 29.33
CA SER A 116 -15.33 4.16 28.37
C SER A 116 -14.22 3.11 28.48
N GLY A 117 -13.43 3.00 27.42
CA GLY A 117 -12.26 2.13 27.34
C GLY A 117 -11.44 2.34 26.07
N PHE A 118 -10.37 1.56 25.94
CA PHE A 118 -9.47 1.60 24.80
C PHE A 118 -9.49 0.29 24.02
N PHE A 119 -9.68 0.40 22.71
CA PHE A 119 -9.37 -0.66 21.75
C PHE A 119 -8.02 -0.32 21.12
N ASP A 120 -6.99 -1.10 21.44
CA ASP A 120 -5.72 -0.97 20.74
C ASP A 120 -5.75 -1.89 19.52
N VAL A 121 -5.36 -1.38 18.35
CA VAL A 121 -5.34 -2.12 17.08
C VAL A 121 -3.97 -1.98 16.40
N ARG A 122 -3.54 -3.00 15.66
CA ARG A 122 -2.31 -2.92 14.86
C ARG A 122 -2.56 -2.19 13.54
N ASN A 123 -1.70 -1.22 13.23
CA ASN A 123 -1.65 -0.60 11.91
C ASN A 123 -0.91 -1.50 10.90
N ARG A 124 -0.77 -1.02 9.65
CA ARG A 124 -0.09 -1.76 8.56
C ARG A 124 1.39 -2.02 8.80
N ASN A 125 2.02 -1.23 9.66
CA ASN A 125 3.43 -1.39 10.05
C ASN A 125 3.57 -2.18 11.35
N ASP A 126 2.49 -2.82 11.81
CA ASP A 126 2.44 -3.55 13.06
C ASP A 126 2.72 -2.67 14.30
N GLU A 127 2.41 -1.38 14.23
CA GLU A 127 2.46 -0.46 15.37
C GLU A 127 1.08 -0.34 16.02
N TRP A 128 1.05 -0.12 17.34
CA TRP A 128 -0.21 0.06 18.07
C TRP A 128 -0.83 1.45 17.81
N ILE A 129 -2.11 1.45 17.50
CA ILE A 129 -3.00 2.62 17.56
C ILE A 129 -3.96 2.39 18.73
N ARG A 130 -4.06 3.37 19.63
CA ARG A 130 -5.06 3.39 20.70
C ARG A 130 -6.31 4.12 20.25
N VAL A 131 -7.47 3.48 20.35
CA VAL A 131 -8.78 4.06 20.02
C VAL A 131 -9.58 4.21 21.31
N ALA A 132 -9.91 5.46 21.66
CA ALA A 132 -10.72 5.79 22.83
C ALA A 132 -12.21 5.72 22.47
N ALA A 133 -12.91 4.74 23.04
CA ALA A 133 -14.34 4.54 22.86
C ALA A 133 -15.10 4.97 24.11
N THR A 134 -16.16 5.74 23.91
CA THR A 134 -17.04 6.30 24.95
C THR A 134 -18.51 6.08 24.58
N ALA A 135 -19.44 6.38 25.49
CA ALA A 135 -20.87 6.26 25.20
C ALA A 135 -21.26 6.96 23.88
N SER A 136 -22.11 6.29 23.08
CA SER A 136 -22.50 6.66 21.71
C SER A 136 -21.56 6.21 20.59
N ASP A 137 -20.40 5.62 20.90
CA ASP A 137 -19.49 5.10 19.88
C ASP A 137 -19.85 3.67 19.52
N MET A 138 -20.05 3.40 18.22
CA MET A 138 -20.09 2.05 17.66
C MET A 138 -18.82 1.80 16.87
N ILE A 139 -18.03 0.81 17.31
CA ILE A 139 -16.80 0.37 16.65
C ILE A 139 -16.95 -1.07 16.13
N ILE A 140 -16.43 -1.30 14.93
CA ILE A 140 -16.38 -2.62 14.31
C ILE A 140 -14.93 -2.91 13.93
N LEU A 141 -14.35 -3.93 14.56
CA LEU A 141 -13.04 -4.45 14.19
C LEU A 141 -13.26 -5.63 13.24
N PRO A 142 -12.59 -5.66 12.07
CA PRO A 142 -12.77 -6.74 11.10
C PRO A 142 -12.17 -8.05 11.62
N ALA A 143 -12.75 -9.17 11.19
CA ALA A 143 -12.17 -10.50 11.42
C ALA A 143 -10.69 -10.52 11.01
N GLY A 144 -9.84 -11.20 11.78
CA GLY A 144 -8.40 -11.33 11.50
C GLY A 144 -7.51 -10.14 11.88
N MET A 145 -8.07 -9.04 12.40
CA MET A 145 -7.28 -7.92 12.93
C MET A 145 -6.69 -8.24 14.30
N TYR A 146 -5.39 -8.00 14.49
CA TYR A 146 -4.78 -7.99 15.82
C TYR A 146 -5.25 -6.77 16.61
N HIS A 147 -5.83 -7.05 17.76
CA HIS A 147 -6.32 -6.04 18.68
C HIS A 147 -6.25 -6.52 20.12
N ARG A 148 -6.54 -5.60 21.04
CA ARG A 148 -6.75 -5.86 22.46
C ARG A 148 -7.64 -4.77 23.05
N PHE A 149 -8.25 -5.05 24.19
CA PHE A 149 -9.10 -4.12 24.91
C PHE A 149 -8.63 -3.92 26.35
N THR A 150 -8.69 -2.67 26.82
CA THR A 150 -8.57 -2.35 28.25
C THR A 150 -9.59 -1.30 28.63
N LEU A 151 -10.03 -1.32 29.89
CA LEU A 151 -10.70 -0.15 30.47
C LEU A 151 -9.72 1.02 30.51
N ASP A 152 -10.25 2.23 30.58
CA ASP A 152 -9.47 3.40 31.00
C ASP A 152 -9.46 3.51 32.54
N THR A 153 -8.94 4.62 33.07
CA THR A 153 -8.86 4.87 34.51
C THR A 153 -10.23 5.02 35.19
N ASN A 154 -11.34 5.13 34.46
CA ASN A 154 -12.71 5.13 35.01
C ASN A 154 -13.22 3.72 35.35
N ASN A 155 -12.55 2.67 34.86
CA ASN A 155 -12.82 1.27 35.22
C ASN A 155 -14.27 0.78 35.00
N HIS A 156 -14.97 1.35 34.02
CA HIS A 156 -16.33 0.95 33.70
C HIS A 156 -16.63 1.14 32.21
N ILE A 157 -17.13 0.08 31.57
CA ILE A 157 -17.77 0.18 30.27
C ILE A 157 -18.99 -0.76 30.22
N LYS A 158 -20.08 -0.28 29.63
CA LYS A 158 -21.26 -1.08 29.29
C LYS A 158 -21.45 -1.01 27.78
N ALA A 159 -21.40 -2.17 27.13
CA ALA A 159 -21.44 -2.26 25.67
C ALA A 159 -22.51 -3.25 25.22
N MET A 160 -23.27 -2.86 24.21
CA MET A 160 -24.01 -3.81 23.38
C MET A 160 -23.02 -4.51 22.45
N ARG A 161 -23.06 -5.84 22.43
CA ARG A 161 -22.28 -6.66 21.51
C ARG A 161 -23.21 -7.19 20.44
N LEU A 162 -22.79 -7.11 19.19
CA LEU A 162 -23.57 -7.53 18.02
C LEU A 162 -22.80 -8.64 17.30
N PHE A 163 -23.53 -9.57 16.67
CA PHE A 163 -22.92 -10.71 15.98
C PHE A 163 -23.69 -11.07 14.71
N LYS A 164 -22.94 -11.56 13.72
CA LYS A 164 -23.52 -12.10 12.49
C LYS A 164 -24.19 -13.45 12.70
N GLU A 165 -23.52 -14.35 13.41
CA GLU A 165 -24.02 -15.70 13.76
C GLU A 165 -23.97 -15.89 15.29
N ASP A 166 -24.14 -17.12 15.78
CA ASP A 166 -23.97 -17.41 17.21
C ASP A 166 -22.53 -17.11 17.65
N PRO A 167 -22.34 -16.41 18.78
CA PRO A 167 -21.05 -15.81 19.10
C PRO A 167 -19.99 -16.87 19.43
N GLN A 168 -18.89 -16.85 18.68
CA GLN A 168 -17.67 -17.59 19.02
C GLN A 168 -16.69 -16.67 19.75
N TRP A 169 -16.58 -16.87 21.06
CA TRP A 169 -15.80 -15.99 21.94
C TRP A 169 -14.32 -16.30 22.01
N THR A 170 -13.86 -17.38 21.39
CA THR A 170 -12.50 -17.86 21.59
C THR A 170 -11.52 -16.91 20.90
N PRO A 171 -10.69 -16.15 21.66
CA PRO A 171 -9.63 -15.36 21.06
C PRO A 171 -8.54 -16.29 20.54
N LEU A 172 -7.95 -15.94 19.40
CA LEU A 172 -6.72 -16.56 18.92
C LEU A 172 -5.58 -15.61 19.23
N ASN A 173 -4.85 -15.90 20.31
CA ASN A 173 -3.75 -15.06 20.76
C ASN A 173 -2.60 -15.06 19.75
N ARG A 174 -1.92 -13.91 19.62
CA ARG A 174 -0.84 -13.73 18.65
C ARG A 174 0.37 -14.63 18.89
N ASP A 175 0.65 -14.96 20.14
CA ASP A 175 1.77 -15.82 20.53
C ASP A 175 1.60 -17.30 20.12
N ASN A 176 0.36 -17.69 19.76
CA ASN A 176 0.11 -19.02 19.24
C ASN A 176 0.66 -19.16 17.79
N PRO A 177 1.56 -20.13 17.53
CA PRO A 177 2.20 -20.29 16.21
C PRO A 177 1.24 -20.47 15.03
N THR A 178 -0.01 -20.88 15.28
CA THR A 178 -0.99 -21.09 14.21
C THR A 178 -1.83 -19.86 13.89
N THR A 179 -1.78 -18.80 14.71
CA THR A 179 -2.68 -17.64 14.57
C THR A 179 -2.43 -16.87 13.27
N ASP A 180 -1.17 -16.67 12.87
CA ASP A 180 -0.85 -16.00 11.60
C ASP A 180 -1.20 -16.83 10.36
N SER A 181 -1.37 -18.14 10.50
CA SER A 181 -1.83 -19.04 9.42
C SER A 181 -3.36 -19.17 9.37
N ASN A 182 -4.09 -18.51 10.27
CA ASN A 182 -5.55 -18.54 10.30
C ASN A 182 -6.16 -17.96 9.02
N LYS A 183 -7.18 -18.61 8.44
CA LYS A 183 -7.78 -18.17 7.17
C LYS A 183 -8.32 -16.74 7.21
N PHE A 184 -8.92 -16.31 8.33
CA PHE A 184 -9.46 -14.96 8.48
C PHE A 184 -8.37 -13.93 8.70
N ARG A 185 -7.27 -14.31 9.36
CA ARG A 185 -6.05 -13.48 9.42
C ARG A 185 -5.48 -13.27 8.03
N LEU A 186 -5.34 -14.33 7.23
CA LEU A 186 -4.86 -14.24 5.86
C LEU A 186 -5.81 -13.41 4.98
N GLU A 187 -7.12 -13.55 5.15
CA GLU A 187 -8.13 -12.76 4.44
C GLU A 187 -8.12 -11.28 4.87
N TYR A 188 -7.96 -10.98 6.16
CA TYR A 188 -7.74 -9.63 6.66
C TYR A 188 -6.50 -9.01 6.04
N LEU A 189 -5.38 -9.73 6.05
CA LEU A 189 -4.16 -9.29 5.39
C LEU A 189 -4.42 -9.05 3.90
N LYS A 190 -5.15 -9.93 3.22
CA LYS A 190 -5.55 -9.72 1.83
C LYS A 190 -6.48 -8.51 1.62
N ASN A 191 -7.43 -8.23 2.51
CA ASN A 191 -8.44 -7.17 2.30
C ASN A 191 -7.93 -5.79 2.75
N VAL A 192 -7.26 -5.76 3.89
CA VAL A 192 -6.74 -4.53 4.51
C VAL A 192 -5.31 -4.21 4.06
N HIS A 193 -4.53 -5.23 3.73
CA HIS A 193 -3.20 -5.08 3.12
C HIS A 193 -3.18 -5.40 1.60
N GLY A 194 -4.33 -5.70 0.97
CA GLY A 194 -4.39 -6.13 -0.44
C GLY A 194 -5.58 -5.63 -1.29
N ALA A 195 -6.12 -4.43 -1.02
CA ALA A 195 -6.71 -3.61 -2.09
C ALA A 195 -6.39 -2.11 -1.87
N THR A 196 -5.61 -1.53 -2.76
CA THR A 196 -4.94 -0.20 -2.64
C THR A 196 -3.79 -0.17 -1.66
N VAL A 197 -2.87 -1.05 -1.97
CA VAL A 197 -1.50 -0.61 -2.13
C VAL A 197 -1.47 0.50 -3.19
N LEU A 198 -1.32 1.76 -2.76
CA LEU A 198 -0.30 2.56 -3.43
C LEU A 198 1.02 1.85 -3.08
N PRO A 199 1.84 1.63 -4.10
CA PRO A 199 2.70 0.47 -4.38
C PRO A 199 3.30 -0.32 -3.21
N GLN A 200 3.48 -1.63 -3.39
CA GLN A 200 3.76 -2.60 -2.30
C GLN A 200 5.21 -2.52 -1.87
N ILE A 201 5.66 -1.32 -1.55
CA ILE A 201 7.06 -1.07 -1.50
C ILE A 201 7.59 -1.53 -0.12
N THR A 202 7.86 -2.83 0.01
CA THR A 202 8.43 -3.46 1.22
C THR A 202 9.82 -3.95 0.90
N GLY A 203 10.87 -3.50 1.61
CA GLY A 203 12.25 -3.97 1.43
C GLY A 203 13.28 -2.83 1.27
N PRO A 204 14.60 -3.13 1.19
CA PRO A 204 15.67 -2.13 1.19
C PRO A 204 15.93 -1.54 -0.22
N LEU A 205 14.88 -1.24 -0.99
CA LEU A 205 15.03 -0.66 -2.33
C LEU A 205 15.71 0.70 -2.19
N LEU A 206 16.87 0.86 -2.84
CA LEU A 206 17.62 2.10 -2.79
C LEU A 206 17.27 2.95 -4.01
N ALA A 207 16.85 4.18 -3.76
CA ALA A 207 16.66 5.18 -4.82
C ALA A 207 17.21 6.54 -4.39
N TRP A 208 17.64 7.33 -5.36
CA TRP A 208 18.21 8.67 -5.14
C TRP A 208 18.01 9.57 -6.34
N ARG A 209 18.10 10.88 -6.13
CA ARG A 209 18.15 11.86 -7.22
C ARG A 209 19.42 11.63 -8.04
N PHE A 210 19.24 11.46 -9.34
CA PHE A 210 20.35 11.19 -10.24
C PHE A 210 21.14 12.49 -10.48
N ASN A 211 22.43 12.44 -10.21
CA ASN A 211 23.37 13.52 -10.47
C ASN A 211 23.97 13.34 -11.87
N GLU A 212 23.60 14.20 -12.80
CA GLU A 212 24.13 14.17 -14.16
C GLU A 212 25.62 14.56 -14.16
N THR A 213 26.48 13.55 -14.35
CA THR A 213 27.94 13.69 -14.44
C THR A 213 28.43 13.03 -15.73
N ASN A 214 29.71 13.22 -16.06
CA ASN A 214 30.36 12.56 -17.20
C ASN A 214 30.85 11.14 -16.86
N GLU A 215 30.44 10.57 -15.72
CA GLU A 215 30.78 9.21 -15.34
C GLU A 215 30.06 8.19 -16.22
N ASP A 216 30.54 6.94 -16.20
CA ASP A 216 29.87 5.84 -16.89
C ASP A 216 28.45 5.67 -16.33
N GLN A 217 27.46 5.53 -17.22
CA GLN A 217 26.04 5.43 -16.83
C GLN A 217 25.73 4.34 -15.79
N ARG A 218 26.61 3.34 -15.66
CA ARG A 218 26.51 2.21 -14.72
C ARG A 218 27.03 2.55 -13.31
N GLU A 219 27.61 3.73 -13.11
CA GLU A 219 28.05 4.22 -11.79
C GLU A 219 26.86 4.66 -10.92
N LEU A 220 27.11 5.08 -9.68
CA LEU A 220 26.02 5.46 -8.77
C LEU A 220 25.32 6.77 -9.18
N HIS A 221 26.04 7.77 -9.69
CA HIS A 221 25.51 9.10 -9.99
C HIS A 221 24.73 9.72 -8.81
N GLN A 222 25.33 9.71 -7.62
CA GLN A 222 24.76 10.35 -6.43
C GLN A 222 25.24 11.81 -6.30
N PHE A 223 24.41 12.65 -5.69
CA PHE A 223 24.86 13.94 -5.17
C PHE A 223 25.75 13.75 -3.94
N THR A 224 26.56 14.76 -3.62
CA THR A 224 27.30 14.85 -2.35
C THR A 224 26.87 16.10 -1.60
N PRO A 225 26.07 16.00 -0.51
CA PRO A 225 25.56 14.77 0.10
C PRO A 225 24.49 14.06 -0.74
N ASN A 226 24.31 12.75 -0.51
CA ASN A 226 23.30 11.96 -1.20
C ASN A 226 21.89 12.55 -0.96
N GLN A 227 21.06 12.52 -2.00
CA GLN A 227 19.66 12.93 -1.96
C GLN A 227 18.79 11.68 -2.16
N PRO A 228 18.53 10.90 -1.09
CA PRO A 228 17.74 9.68 -1.21
C PRO A 228 16.31 10.03 -1.62
N VAL A 229 15.73 9.16 -2.46
CA VAL A 229 14.31 9.18 -2.78
C VAL A 229 13.70 8.01 -2.04
N SER A 230 12.73 8.32 -1.19
CA SER A 230 12.05 7.30 -0.43
C SER A 230 11.10 6.50 -1.31
N ILE A 231 10.91 5.26 -0.89
CA ILE A 231 9.87 4.36 -1.34
C ILE A 231 8.51 5.08 -1.52
N PRO A 232 7.95 5.81 -0.53
CA PRO A 232 6.67 6.51 -0.72
C PRO A 232 6.71 7.67 -1.73
N GLU A 233 7.89 8.20 -2.08
CA GLU A 233 8.01 9.19 -3.16
C GLU A 233 7.93 8.52 -4.54
N LEU A 234 8.56 7.35 -4.71
CA LEU A 234 8.38 6.53 -5.93
C LEU A 234 6.91 6.15 -6.12
N ALA A 235 6.22 5.88 -5.00
CA ALA A 235 4.81 5.55 -5.00
C ALA A 235 3.90 6.64 -5.59
N LYS A 236 4.23 7.90 -5.31
CA LYS A 236 3.51 9.06 -5.85
C LYS A 236 3.66 9.21 -7.37
N LEU A 237 4.67 8.58 -7.95
CA LEU A 237 4.88 8.49 -9.40
C LEU A 237 4.22 7.24 -10.01
N GLY A 238 3.55 6.41 -9.21
CA GLY A 238 2.91 5.18 -9.67
C GLY A 238 3.84 3.98 -9.80
N VAL A 239 5.11 4.08 -9.39
CA VAL A 239 6.06 2.95 -9.41
C VAL A 239 5.71 1.95 -8.32
N LEU A 240 5.42 0.71 -8.71
CA LEU A 240 5.22 -0.38 -7.78
C LEU A 240 6.45 -1.23 -7.53
N TYR A 241 6.56 -1.74 -6.30
CA TYR A 241 7.67 -2.57 -5.84
C TYR A 241 7.12 -3.68 -4.96
N TRP A 242 7.83 -4.80 -4.86
CA TRP A 242 7.75 -5.83 -3.81
C TRP A 242 9.17 -6.35 -3.58
N ASN A 243 9.50 -6.76 -2.35
CA ASN A 243 10.67 -7.60 -2.10
C ASN A 243 10.19 -9.03 -1.85
N ILE A 244 10.50 -9.92 -2.79
CA ILE A 244 10.09 -11.31 -2.80
C ILE A 244 11.36 -12.14 -2.77
N ASP A 245 11.69 -12.73 -1.62
CA ASP A 245 12.92 -13.50 -1.45
C ASP A 245 12.99 -14.68 -2.43
N VAL A 246 13.84 -14.58 -3.44
CA VAL A 246 14.01 -15.63 -4.47
C VAL A 246 14.61 -16.93 -3.91
N GLN A 247 15.18 -16.90 -2.70
CA GLN A 247 15.67 -18.10 -2.01
C GLN A 247 14.55 -18.87 -1.31
N ASN A 248 13.38 -18.25 -1.11
CA ASN A 248 12.23 -18.91 -0.53
C ASN A 248 11.59 -19.85 -1.55
N GLU A 249 11.48 -21.14 -1.25
CA GLU A 249 10.88 -22.14 -2.15
C GLU A 249 9.45 -21.81 -2.61
N LYS A 250 8.74 -20.95 -1.87
CA LYS A 250 7.39 -20.47 -2.17
C LYS A 250 7.33 -19.08 -2.78
N PHE A 251 8.44 -18.50 -3.21
CA PHE A 251 8.45 -17.14 -3.79
C PHE A 251 7.47 -17.00 -4.96
N MET A 252 7.27 -18.09 -5.72
CA MET A 252 6.32 -18.13 -6.82
C MET A 252 4.86 -17.97 -6.36
N ASP A 253 4.47 -18.41 -5.16
CA ASP A 253 3.10 -18.23 -4.66
C ASP A 253 2.78 -16.73 -4.52
N THR A 254 3.75 -15.94 -4.06
CA THR A 254 3.65 -14.48 -4.00
C THR A 254 3.55 -13.86 -5.40
N VAL A 255 4.39 -14.32 -6.34
CA VAL A 255 4.36 -13.86 -7.74
C VAL A 255 3.01 -14.17 -8.39
N GLU A 256 2.47 -15.38 -8.20
CA GLU A 256 1.16 -15.79 -8.73
C GLU A 256 0.02 -14.97 -8.12
N THR A 257 0.12 -14.63 -6.83
CA THR A 257 -0.85 -13.74 -6.17
C THR A 257 -0.87 -12.38 -6.86
N ILE A 258 0.30 -11.77 -7.09
CA ILE A 258 0.43 -10.48 -7.79
C ILE A 258 -0.08 -10.60 -9.24
N CYS A 259 0.25 -11.70 -9.94
CA CYS A 259 -0.23 -11.94 -11.31
C CYS A 259 -1.76 -12.04 -11.35
N SER A 260 -2.38 -12.75 -10.40
CA SER A 260 -3.84 -12.87 -10.31
C SER A 260 -4.50 -11.53 -10.03
N GLU A 261 -3.98 -10.76 -9.07
CA GLU A 261 -4.53 -9.45 -8.70
C GLU A 261 -4.44 -8.43 -9.84
N ARG A 262 -3.31 -8.42 -10.54
CA ARG A 262 -3.00 -7.45 -11.60
C ARG A 262 -3.33 -7.96 -13.01
N LYS A 263 -3.85 -9.19 -13.10
CA LYS A 263 -4.24 -9.89 -14.33
C LYS A 263 -3.08 -10.06 -15.32
N TYR A 264 -1.89 -10.43 -14.81
CA TYR A 264 -0.77 -10.81 -15.65
C TYR A 264 -0.94 -12.25 -16.13
N LYS A 265 -1.08 -12.42 -17.45
CA LYS A 265 -1.37 -13.71 -18.07
C LYS A 265 -0.13 -14.40 -18.62
N ASN A 266 0.88 -13.62 -18.98
CA ASN A 266 2.07 -14.09 -19.67
C ASN A 266 3.33 -13.74 -18.87
N ARG A 267 4.36 -14.58 -19.02
CA ARG A 267 5.68 -14.37 -18.44
C ARG A 267 6.79 -15.02 -19.24
N ASP A 268 7.99 -14.47 -19.13
CA ASP A 268 9.21 -15.12 -19.55
C ASP A 268 10.39 -14.72 -18.64
N VAL A 269 11.59 -15.24 -18.92
CA VAL A 269 12.81 -14.88 -18.21
C VAL A 269 13.83 -14.36 -19.20
N ILE A 270 14.37 -13.18 -18.92
CA ILE A 270 15.48 -12.60 -19.66
C ILE A 270 16.76 -12.68 -18.82
N ASN A 271 17.88 -12.98 -19.50
CA ASN A 271 19.21 -12.99 -18.92
C ASN A 271 20.09 -11.98 -19.67
N ILE A 272 20.30 -10.82 -19.05
CA ILE A 272 21.07 -9.72 -19.61
C ILE A 272 22.50 -9.84 -19.10
N ARG A 273 23.35 -10.42 -19.94
CA ARG A 273 24.81 -10.39 -19.86
C ARG A 273 25.36 -10.55 -21.26
N LYS A 274 26.58 -10.06 -21.47
CA LYS A 274 27.20 -9.98 -22.80
C LYS A 274 27.23 -11.32 -23.52
N GLU A 275 27.43 -12.42 -22.79
CA GLU A 275 27.57 -13.74 -23.40
C GLU A 275 26.23 -14.42 -23.75
N THR A 276 25.11 -14.03 -23.14
CA THR A 276 23.83 -14.76 -23.29
C THR A 276 22.73 -13.98 -23.96
N LEU A 277 22.84 -12.66 -24.05
CA LEU A 277 21.82 -11.84 -24.69
C LEU A 277 22.14 -11.64 -26.18
N PRO A 278 21.30 -12.13 -27.12
CA PRO A 278 21.47 -11.84 -28.54
C PRO A 278 21.39 -10.33 -28.82
N ASN A 279 22.26 -9.84 -29.70
CA ASN A 279 22.38 -8.41 -30.04
C ASN A 279 22.57 -7.52 -28.80
N TYR A 280 23.36 -8.00 -27.83
CA TYR A 280 23.59 -7.34 -26.54
C TYR A 280 23.90 -5.84 -26.68
N ASP A 281 24.88 -5.48 -27.51
CA ASP A 281 25.35 -4.09 -27.65
C ASP A 281 24.29 -3.14 -28.22
N GLU A 282 23.34 -3.65 -29.01
CA GLU A 282 22.21 -2.87 -29.53
C GLU A 282 21.09 -2.79 -28.48
N LYS A 283 20.73 -3.93 -27.87
CA LYS A 283 19.68 -4.00 -26.85
C LYS A 283 19.96 -3.11 -25.64
N ILE A 284 21.20 -3.09 -25.13
CA ILE A 284 21.55 -2.23 -23.99
C ILE A 284 21.40 -0.74 -24.32
N LYS A 285 21.62 -0.34 -25.58
CA LYS A 285 21.40 1.05 -26.02
C LYS A 285 19.91 1.36 -26.06
N THR A 286 19.10 0.46 -26.61
CA THR A 286 17.64 0.62 -26.64
C THR A 286 17.04 0.68 -25.22
N PHE A 287 17.53 -0.16 -24.30
CA PHE A 287 17.08 -0.13 -22.91
C PHE A 287 17.43 1.19 -22.21
N PHE A 288 18.58 1.80 -22.55
CA PHE A 288 19.03 3.03 -21.91
C PHE A 288 18.52 4.31 -22.57
N GLU A 289 18.05 4.25 -23.82
CA GLU A 289 17.36 5.36 -24.45
C GLU A 289 16.07 5.68 -23.67
N GLU A 290 15.79 6.96 -23.40
CA GLU A 290 14.60 7.33 -22.62
C GLU A 290 13.31 7.08 -23.40
N HIS A 291 12.41 6.26 -22.86
CA HIS A 291 11.19 5.81 -23.52
C HIS A 291 10.01 5.64 -22.56
N ILE A 292 8.83 5.38 -23.14
CA ILE A 292 7.65 4.88 -22.45
C ILE A 292 7.19 3.56 -23.06
N HIS A 293 6.33 2.85 -22.33
CA HIS A 293 5.48 1.79 -22.83
C HIS A 293 4.01 2.15 -22.64
N GLU A 294 3.14 1.58 -23.48
CA GLU A 294 1.69 1.69 -23.38
C GLU A 294 1.10 0.72 -22.36
N ASP A 295 1.88 -0.29 -21.95
CA ASP A 295 1.59 -1.20 -20.85
C ASP A 295 2.53 -0.96 -19.67
N GLU A 296 2.26 -1.63 -18.56
CA GLU A 296 3.16 -1.67 -17.41
C GLU A 296 4.47 -2.39 -17.77
N GLU A 297 5.60 -1.81 -17.38
CA GLU A 297 6.90 -2.49 -17.45
C GLU A 297 7.16 -3.20 -16.12
N ILE A 298 7.05 -4.53 -16.12
CA ILE A 298 7.16 -5.37 -14.92
C ILE A 298 8.44 -6.20 -14.96
N ARG A 299 9.24 -6.12 -13.90
CA ARG A 299 10.51 -6.85 -13.77
C ARG A 299 10.65 -7.41 -12.36
N PHE A 300 10.70 -8.73 -12.24
CA PHE A 300 11.07 -9.41 -11.01
C PHE A 300 12.49 -9.98 -11.13
N ILE A 301 13.42 -9.42 -10.35
CA ILE A 301 14.84 -9.72 -10.45
C ILE A 301 15.13 -11.03 -9.72
N LEU A 302 15.54 -12.04 -10.50
CA LEU A 302 15.88 -13.38 -10.03
C LEU A 302 17.34 -13.47 -9.60
N ASP A 303 18.22 -12.68 -10.20
CA ASP A 303 19.66 -12.66 -9.93
C ASP A 303 20.31 -11.39 -10.50
N GLY A 304 21.49 -11.02 -10.02
CA GLY A 304 22.23 -9.82 -10.46
C GLY A 304 21.56 -8.50 -10.04
N SER A 305 21.91 -7.41 -10.75
CA SER A 305 21.44 -6.06 -10.42
C SER A 305 21.58 -5.05 -11.58
N GLY A 306 20.85 -3.93 -11.45
CA GLY A 306 20.86 -2.83 -12.39
C GLY A 306 20.06 -1.62 -11.89
N TYR A 307 19.98 -0.59 -12.73
CA TYR A 307 19.30 0.66 -12.42
C TYR A 307 18.14 0.91 -13.38
N PHE A 308 16.98 1.25 -12.81
CA PHE A 308 15.88 1.89 -13.52
C PHE A 308 15.92 3.38 -13.21
N ASP A 309 16.20 4.21 -14.22
CA ASP A 309 16.07 5.65 -14.07
C ASP A 309 14.66 6.06 -14.50
N ILE A 310 13.97 6.86 -13.69
CA ILE A 310 12.60 7.33 -13.93
C ILE A 310 12.51 8.85 -13.82
N ARG A 311 11.55 9.46 -14.51
CA ARG A 311 11.26 10.90 -14.37
C ARG A 311 10.29 11.18 -13.24
N ASP A 312 10.61 12.18 -12.43
CA ASP A 312 9.67 12.73 -11.47
C ASP A 312 8.73 13.77 -12.09
N LYS A 313 7.84 14.36 -11.27
CA LYS A 313 6.89 15.40 -11.70
C LYS A 313 7.54 16.68 -12.23
N ASN A 314 8.79 16.96 -11.85
CA ASN A 314 9.57 18.11 -12.29
C ASN A 314 10.49 17.75 -13.46
N ASP A 315 10.26 16.59 -14.09
CA ASP A 315 11.08 16.06 -15.17
C ASP A 315 12.54 15.83 -14.78
N SER A 316 12.83 15.62 -13.50
CA SER A 316 14.15 15.28 -12.98
C SER A 316 14.33 13.77 -12.84
N TRP A 317 15.54 13.27 -13.05
CA TRP A 317 15.85 11.85 -12.94
C TRP A 317 15.93 11.38 -11.49
N ILE A 318 15.33 10.22 -11.23
CA ILE A 318 15.51 9.40 -10.03
C ILE A 318 16.11 8.07 -10.48
N ARG A 319 17.21 7.65 -9.87
CA ARG A 319 17.80 6.33 -10.07
C ARG A 319 17.26 5.36 -9.02
N VAL A 320 16.77 4.22 -9.47
CA VAL A 320 16.27 3.12 -8.63
C VAL A 320 17.16 1.90 -8.82
N ALA A 321 17.83 1.46 -7.76
CA ALA A 321 18.69 0.29 -7.77
C ALA A 321 17.89 -0.98 -7.50
N ALA A 322 17.80 -1.87 -8.49
CA ALA A 322 17.11 -3.15 -8.40
C ALA A 322 18.12 -4.30 -8.40
N LYS A 323 17.94 -5.26 -7.49
CA LYS A 323 18.78 -6.46 -7.33
C LYS A 323 17.92 -7.69 -7.09
N ALA A 324 18.54 -8.87 -7.01
CA ALA A 324 17.83 -10.11 -6.68
C ALA A 324 16.82 -9.94 -5.52
N SER A 325 15.64 -10.54 -5.69
CA SER A 325 14.46 -10.41 -4.84
C SER A 325 13.62 -9.14 -5.04
N ASP A 326 14.03 -8.21 -5.88
CA ASP A 326 13.27 -6.99 -6.15
C ASP A 326 12.29 -7.21 -7.32
N MET A 327 11.01 -6.94 -7.10
CA MET A 327 10.03 -6.82 -8.18
C MET A 327 9.64 -5.36 -8.35
N ILE A 328 9.88 -4.76 -9.52
CA ILE A 328 9.50 -3.39 -9.86
C ILE A 328 8.48 -3.36 -11.00
N ILE A 329 7.51 -2.44 -10.92
CA ILE A 329 6.47 -2.21 -11.90
C ILE A 329 6.44 -0.72 -12.21
N LEU A 330 6.79 -0.35 -13.45
CA LEU A 330 6.65 1.00 -13.93
C LEU A 330 5.28 1.14 -14.61
N PRO A 331 4.49 2.19 -14.30
CA PRO A 331 3.18 2.36 -14.89
C PRO A 331 3.29 2.76 -16.37
N ALA A 332 2.27 2.39 -17.15
CA ALA A 332 2.15 2.80 -18.54
C ALA A 332 2.28 4.34 -18.67
N GLY A 333 2.99 4.81 -19.69
CA GLY A 333 3.19 6.24 -19.96
C GLY A 333 4.24 6.96 -19.11
N MET A 334 4.93 6.27 -18.18
CA MET A 334 6.06 6.81 -17.44
C MET A 334 7.33 6.84 -18.31
N TYR A 335 8.02 7.98 -18.34
CA TYR A 335 9.37 8.05 -18.91
C TYR A 335 10.37 7.35 -18.00
N HIS A 336 11.08 6.40 -18.58
CA HIS A 336 12.10 5.62 -17.91
C HIS A 336 13.19 5.16 -18.87
N ARG A 337 14.25 4.59 -18.30
CA ARG A 337 15.31 3.85 -18.98
C ARG A 337 15.93 2.84 -18.03
N PHE A 338 16.62 1.85 -18.57
CA PHE A 338 17.32 0.82 -17.82
C PHE A 338 18.80 0.76 -18.20
N THR A 339 19.67 0.57 -17.21
CA THR A 339 21.07 0.21 -17.41
C THR A 339 21.48 -0.87 -16.42
N LEU A 340 22.43 -1.72 -16.80
CA LEU A 340 23.16 -2.53 -15.82
C LEU A 340 23.93 -1.62 -14.86
N ASP A 341 24.30 -2.13 -13.70
CA ASP A 341 25.34 -1.53 -12.87
C ASP A 341 26.73 -2.07 -13.26
N THR A 342 27.75 -1.77 -12.47
CA THR A 342 29.12 -2.21 -12.74
C THR A 342 29.33 -3.73 -12.64
N SER A 343 28.37 -4.49 -12.11
CA SER A 343 28.38 -5.96 -12.14
C SER A 343 28.08 -6.55 -13.53
N ASN A 344 27.49 -5.76 -14.44
CA ASN A 344 27.19 -6.14 -15.82
C ASN A 344 26.31 -7.40 -15.98
N TYR A 345 25.45 -7.67 -15.01
CA TYR A 345 24.60 -8.85 -15.04
C TYR A 345 23.28 -8.62 -14.32
N ILE A 346 22.18 -8.94 -14.99
CA ILE A 346 20.87 -9.09 -14.36
C ILE A 346 20.09 -10.22 -15.02
N LYS A 347 19.37 -10.99 -14.21
CA LYS A 347 18.39 -11.98 -14.66
C LYS A 347 17.04 -11.59 -14.10
N ALA A 348 16.05 -11.41 -14.96
CA ALA A 348 14.72 -10.96 -14.56
C ALA A 348 13.63 -11.83 -15.18
N MET A 349 12.63 -12.18 -14.37
CA MET A 349 11.33 -12.58 -14.88
C MET A 349 10.58 -11.34 -15.33
N ARG A 350 10.02 -11.38 -16.53
CA ARG A 350 9.17 -10.32 -17.07
C ARG A 350 7.73 -10.82 -17.09
N LEU A 351 6.78 -9.97 -16.70
CA LEU A 351 5.35 -10.30 -16.61
C LEU A 351 4.55 -9.37 -17.51
N PHE A 352 3.42 -9.83 -18.05
CA PHE A 352 2.59 -9.06 -18.99
C PHE A 352 1.10 -9.30 -18.76
N LYS A 353 0.30 -8.25 -18.99
CA LYS A 353 -1.18 -8.36 -19.01
C LYS A 353 -1.67 -9.14 -20.24
N GLU A 354 -1.15 -8.81 -21.42
CA GLU A 354 -1.46 -9.45 -22.68
C GLU A 354 -0.18 -9.99 -23.35
N ASP A 355 -0.24 -10.36 -24.63
CA ASP A 355 0.97 -10.74 -25.37
C ASP A 355 1.95 -9.55 -25.42
N PRO A 356 3.26 -9.80 -25.20
CA PRO A 356 4.18 -8.72 -24.91
C PRO A 356 4.38 -7.80 -26.13
N GLN A 357 4.07 -6.51 -25.93
CA GLN A 357 4.41 -5.46 -26.87
C GLN A 357 5.69 -4.77 -26.43
N TRP A 358 6.78 -5.05 -27.14
CA TRP A 358 8.12 -4.60 -26.76
C TRP A 358 8.51 -3.24 -27.28
N THR A 359 7.69 -2.64 -28.15
CA THR A 359 8.08 -1.45 -28.89
C THR A 359 8.18 -0.26 -27.92
N PRO A 360 9.39 0.26 -27.66
CA PRO A 360 9.53 1.47 -26.86
C PRO A 360 9.06 2.66 -27.70
N LEU A 361 8.37 3.60 -27.06
CA LEU A 361 8.07 4.91 -27.65
C LEU A 361 9.08 5.92 -27.09
N ASN A 362 10.11 6.22 -27.88
CA ASN A 362 11.21 7.06 -27.44
C ASN A 362 10.73 8.50 -27.21
N ARG A 363 11.27 9.15 -26.17
CA ARG A 363 10.91 10.52 -25.81
C ARG A 363 11.20 11.54 -26.91
N ALA A 364 12.23 11.28 -27.72
CA ALA A 364 12.65 12.16 -28.82
C ALA A 364 11.59 12.26 -29.94
N ASP A 365 10.71 11.28 -30.07
CA ASP A 365 9.59 11.34 -31.01
C ASP A 365 8.51 12.30 -30.48
N VAL A 366 8.15 13.28 -31.30
CA VAL A 366 7.12 14.28 -31.00
C VAL A 366 5.76 13.63 -30.74
N ALA A 367 5.45 12.51 -31.41
CA ALA A 367 4.19 11.80 -31.24
C ALA A 367 4.04 11.19 -29.84
N THR A 368 5.15 10.84 -29.17
CA THR A 368 5.15 10.22 -27.83
C THR A 368 4.51 11.11 -26.77
N GLN A 369 4.66 12.44 -26.87
CA GLN A 369 4.06 13.37 -25.89
C GLN A 369 2.53 13.41 -25.98
N SER A 370 1.98 13.18 -27.18
CA SER A 370 0.53 13.11 -27.44
C SER A 370 -0.06 11.72 -27.25
N ASN A 371 0.76 10.71 -26.92
CA ASN A 371 0.30 9.36 -26.67
C ASN A 371 -0.74 9.30 -25.54
N THR A 372 -1.80 8.50 -25.71
CA THR A 372 -2.92 8.45 -24.76
C THR A 372 -2.52 7.93 -23.38
N PHE A 373 -1.59 6.99 -23.30
CA PHE A 373 -1.08 6.45 -22.04
C PHE A 373 -0.19 7.47 -21.33
N ARG A 374 0.65 8.19 -22.09
CA ARG A 374 1.44 9.30 -21.55
C ARG A 374 0.56 10.40 -20.95
N VAL A 375 -0.47 10.83 -21.70
CA VAL A 375 -1.41 11.86 -21.22
C VAL A 375 -2.16 11.39 -19.97
N SER A 376 -2.57 10.12 -19.94
CA SER A 376 -3.25 9.53 -18.78
C SER A 376 -2.34 9.47 -17.56
N TYR A 377 -1.08 9.03 -17.73
CA TYR A 377 -0.06 9.02 -16.68
C TYR A 377 0.14 10.41 -16.06
N VAL A 378 0.35 11.44 -16.89
CA VAL A 378 0.55 12.82 -16.41
C VAL A 378 -0.69 13.31 -15.65
N LYS A 379 -1.89 13.05 -16.17
CA LYS A 379 -3.14 13.44 -15.52
C LYS A 379 -3.28 12.79 -14.14
N GLU A 380 -2.96 11.50 -14.04
CA GLU A 380 -3.12 10.71 -12.82
C GLU A 380 -2.06 11.04 -11.76
N PHE A 381 -0.78 11.06 -12.15
CA PHE A 381 0.34 11.12 -11.20
C PHE A 381 0.96 12.51 -11.04
N HIS A 382 0.74 13.45 -11.97
CA HIS A 382 1.30 14.81 -11.89
C HIS A 382 0.23 15.89 -11.58
N GLY A 383 -1.05 15.51 -11.55
CA GLY A 383 -2.12 16.32 -10.96
C GLY A 383 -2.70 17.48 -11.79
N VAL A 384 -2.24 17.79 -13.01
CA VAL A 384 -2.89 18.78 -13.92
C VAL A 384 -2.55 18.55 -15.42
N SER A 385 -3.55 18.80 -16.29
CA SER A 385 -3.61 18.75 -17.78
C SER A 385 -2.33 19.01 -18.59
N PRO A 386 -2.22 18.43 -19.82
CA PRO A 386 -1.02 18.48 -20.64
C PRO A 386 -0.56 19.93 -20.86
N LEU A 387 0.67 20.20 -20.44
CA LEU A 387 1.37 21.45 -20.71
C LEU A 387 1.34 21.72 -22.22
N LYS A 388 0.68 22.81 -22.62
CA LYS A 388 0.93 23.45 -23.91
C LYS A 388 2.41 23.82 -23.95
N ARG A 389 3.13 23.37 -24.98
CA ARG A 389 4.39 24.02 -25.38
C ARG A 389 4.08 25.49 -25.65
N ASN A 390 4.86 26.39 -25.06
CA ASN A 390 5.00 27.74 -25.61
C ASN A 390 5.64 27.58 -26.99
N SER A 391 4.82 27.73 -28.03
CA SER A 391 5.28 27.93 -29.39
C SER A 391 5.55 29.42 -29.58
N GLU A 392 6.76 29.85 -29.28
CA GLU A 392 7.36 31.00 -29.95
C GLU A 392 8.70 30.54 -30.51
N GLU A 393 8.92 30.89 -31.78
CA GLU A 393 10.07 30.58 -32.64
C GLU A 393 10.13 29.18 -33.28
N ALA A 394 9.18 28.91 -34.17
CA ALA A 394 9.52 28.44 -35.52
C ALA A 394 8.45 28.95 -36.49
N GLY A 395 8.79 29.99 -37.24
CA GLY A 395 7.92 30.62 -38.22
C GLY A 395 7.59 29.72 -39.40
N ASP A 396 6.30 29.75 -39.75
CA ASP A 396 5.64 29.51 -41.04
C ASP A 396 6.44 28.82 -42.16
N VAL A 397 6.00 27.60 -42.51
CA VAL A 397 5.94 27.14 -43.91
C VAL A 397 4.58 26.48 -44.16
N GLU A 398 3.90 26.94 -45.20
CA GLU A 398 2.53 26.58 -45.62
C GLU A 398 2.27 25.08 -45.91
N PRO A 399 0.99 24.64 -45.86
CA PRO A 399 0.62 23.25 -46.11
C PRO A 399 0.50 22.94 -47.61
N LEU A 400 1.40 22.11 -48.14
CA LEU A 400 1.27 21.54 -49.48
C LEU A 400 0.58 20.16 -49.43
N GLY A 401 -0.73 20.22 -49.65
CA GLY A 401 -1.49 19.45 -50.63
C GLY A 401 -1.09 18.00 -51.01
N LYS A 402 -2.13 17.17 -50.92
CA LYS A 402 -2.54 16.09 -51.84
C LYS A 402 -1.92 14.70 -51.68
N ALA A 403 -2.87 13.79 -51.42
CA ALA A 403 -2.80 12.36 -51.61
C ALA A 403 -2.21 11.97 -52.97
N VAL A 404 -1.33 10.96 -52.93
CA VAL A 404 -1.06 10.06 -54.05
C VAL A 404 -1.21 8.64 -53.52
N LYS A 405 -2.21 7.93 -54.06
CA LYS A 405 -2.30 6.47 -54.06
C LYS A 405 -1.51 5.95 -55.26
N VAL A 406 -0.53 5.07 -55.03
CA VAL A 406 -0.05 3.97 -55.88
C VAL A 406 0.76 3.07 -54.92
N GLY A 407 0.70 1.75 -54.85
CA GLY A 407 0.08 0.66 -55.59
C GLY A 407 0.74 -0.63 -55.07
N ASP A 408 0.01 -1.75 -55.08
CA ASP A 408 0.47 -3.08 -54.63
C ASP A 408 1.74 -3.56 -55.34
N ALA A 409 2.62 -4.27 -54.61
CA ALA A 409 3.21 -5.56 -55.02
C ALA A 409 4.13 -6.17 -53.94
N ASP A 410 3.76 -7.39 -53.54
CA ASP A 410 4.58 -8.58 -53.26
C ASP A 410 5.63 -8.65 -52.13
N GLN A 411 5.33 -9.61 -51.24
CA GLN A 411 6.16 -10.72 -50.73
C GLN A 411 7.63 -10.48 -50.40
N VAL A 412 8.04 -10.84 -49.17
CA VAL A 412 9.06 -11.86 -48.76
C VAL A 412 9.17 -11.74 -47.21
N ALA A 413 8.64 -12.68 -46.41
CA ALA A 413 9.30 -13.82 -45.76
C ALA A 413 10.57 -13.50 -44.91
N GLU A 414 10.55 -13.97 -43.66
CA GLU A 414 11.66 -14.41 -42.77
C GLU A 414 12.93 -13.55 -42.57
N ALA A 415 13.21 -13.24 -41.30
CA ALA A 415 14.44 -13.54 -40.55
C ALA A 415 14.48 -12.61 -39.32
N ALA A 416 14.42 -13.06 -38.07
CA ALA A 416 15.45 -13.85 -37.38
C ALA A 416 16.86 -13.30 -37.57
N VAL A 417 17.18 -12.17 -36.90
CA VAL A 417 18.45 -11.92 -36.20
C VAL A 417 18.19 -11.04 -34.99
#